data_AF-A0A0G0JVH1-F1
#
_entry.id   AF-A0A0G0JVH1-F1
#
_cell.length_a   1.000
_cell.length_b   1.000
_cell.length_c   1.000
_cell.angle_alpha   90.00
_cell.angle_beta   90.00
_cell.angle_gamma   90.00
#
_symmetry.space_group_name_H-M   'P 1'
#
loop_
_entity.id
_entity.type
_entity.pdbx_description
1 polymer ?
#
loop_
_entity_poly.entity_id
_entity_poly.type
_entity_poly.pdbx_seq_one_letter_code
_entity_poly.pdbx_strand_id
1 'polypeptide(L)'
;MTNDMALKKIKKNFWEKIFNYPSFNRRFWFALILVLLIFCIILSILLFINKINETSNQIAIINLIIQSATLVLGICATYYALRQLVETRFTGLDEAGMREIKRGHYSRAFEKWREAFYIRPEAGVFTNLCESLLLIGDYDNFDQYIQISQDDRFKKKIFQESSDQITLLYLRAVRHLLVKNQGEAEVQITEIIKITKDNSLLGFGWDFMDLRSSIAYQNVNGECKNIAENLISYLSKTILPNRKKDFEQGNFSSQANEQILENTNQNN
;
A
#
# COMPACT_ATOMS: atom_id res chain seq x y z
N MET A 1 -8.63 4.31 -23.94
CA MET A 1 -8.69 5.60 -23.21
C MET A 1 -8.04 5.37 -21.85
N THR A 2 -6.90 5.99 -21.62
CA THR A 2 -6.12 5.89 -20.38
C THR A 2 -6.83 6.68 -19.29
N ASN A 3 -7.41 5.97 -18.32
CA ASN A 3 -7.91 6.58 -17.09
C ASN A 3 -6.71 7.13 -16.31
N ASP A 4 -6.44 8.42 -16.50
CA ASP A 4 -5.51 9.14 -15.64
C ASP A 4 -6.07 9.14 -14.22
N MET A 5 -5.31 8.54 -13.32
CA MET A 5 -5.60 8.40 -11.90
C MET A 5 -5.88 9.77 -11.28
N ALA A 6 -7.15 10.07 -11.03
CA ALA A 6 -7.56 11.13 -10.12
C ALA A 6 -7.35 10.66 -8.66
N LEU A 7 -6.11 10.33 -8.33
CA LEU A 7 -5.63 10.27 -6.95
C LEU A 7 -5.76 11.68 -6.41
N LYS A 8 -6.80 11.92 -5.61
CA LYS A 8 -6.91 13.13 -4.79
C LYS A 8 -5.89 13.00 -3.65
N LYS A 9 -4.59 13.00 -4.01
CA LYS A 9 -3.46 12.98 -3.09
C LYS A 9 -3.66 14.13 -2.12
N ILE A 10 -4.02 13.80 -0.88
CA ILE A 10 -3.92 14.72 0.25
C ILE A 10 -2.56 15.40 0.10
N LYS A 11 -2.57 16.74 0.09
CA LYS A 11 -1.39 17.58 -0.18
C LYS A 11 -0.43 17.43 1.01
N LYS A 12 0.27 16.29 1.10
CA LYS A 12 1.26 16.01 2.14
C LYS A 12 2.29 17.13 2.09
N ASN A 13 2.56 17.72 3.24
CA ASN A 13 3.50 18.82 3.35
C ASN A 13 4.85 18.39 2.78
N PHE A 14 5.61 19.34 2.20
CA PHE A 14 6.91 19.05 1.58
C PHE A 14 7.82 18.21 2.52
N TRP A 15 7.80 18.52 3.81
CA TRP A 15 8.50 17.80 4.87
C TRP A 15 8.00 16.36 5.08
N GLU A 16 6.68 16.13 5.06
CA GLU A 16 6.14 14.77 5.15
C GLU A 16 6.57 13.91 3.97
N LYS A 17 6.58 14.47 2.75
CA LYS A 17 7.12 13.78 1.57
C LYS A 17 8.60 13.46 1.70
N ILE A 18 9.38 14.31 2.37
CA ILE A 18 10.80 14.08 2.65
C ILE A 18 10.99 12.93 3.65
N PHE A 19 10.11 12.79 4.64
CA PHE A 19 10.26 11.81 5.70
C PHE A 19 9.59 10.44 5.46
N ASN A 20 9.03 10.21 4.27
CA ASN A 20 8.26 8.99 3.95
C ASN A 20 9.07 7.68 3.82
N TYR A 21 10.40 7.72 3.81
CA TYR A 21 11.26 6.52 3.70
C TYR A 21 11.99 6.26 5.03
N PRO A 22 11.34 5.64 6.02
CA PRO A 22 11.89 5.54 7.38
C PRO A 22 13.24 4.81 7.44
N SER A 23 13.41 3.75 6.65
CA SER A 23 14.66 2.96 6.59
C SER A 23 15.79 3.72 5.90
N PHE A 24 15.50 4.39 4.78
CA PHE A 24 16.45 5.24 4.05
C PHE A 24 16.87 6.45 4.89
N ASN A 25 15.91 7.17 5.48
CA ASN A 25 16.18 8.36 6.27
C ASN A 25 17.08 8.04 7.46
N ARG A 26 16.81 6.96 8.20
CA ARG A 26 17.65 6.57 9.33
C ARG A 26 19.10 6.30 8.90
N ARG A 27 19.31 5.57 7.81
CA ARG A 27 20.65 5.24 7.30
C ARG A 27 21.37 6.47 6.74
N PHE A 28 20.65 7.33 6.01
CA PHE A 28 21.20 8.56 5.46
C PHE A 28 21.63 9.53 6.56
N TRP A 29 20.77 9.80 7.54
CA TRP A 29 21.10 10.71 8.65
C TRP A 29 22.24 10.19 9.51
N PHE A 30 22.32 8.87 9.73
CA PHE A 30 23.46 8.26 10.40
C PHE A 30 24.78 8.49 9.63
N ALA A 31 24.79 8.20 8.33
CA ALA A 31 25.96 8.44 7.48
C ALA A 31 26.33 9.93 7.42
N LEU A 32 25.33 10.82 7.39
CA LEU A 32 25.54 12.25 7.40
C LEU A 32 26.20 12.72 8.70
N ILE A 33 25.69 12.29 9.85
CA ILE A 33 26.27 12.61 11.16
C ILE A 33 27.72 12.13 11.23
N LEU A 34 28.01 10.93 10.72
CA LEU A 34 29.37 10.40 10.67
C LEU A 34 30.30 11.28 9.81
N VAL A 35 29.85 11.71 8.62
CA VAL A 35 30.62 12.60 7.74
C VAL A 35 30.84 13.96 8.39
N LEU A 36 29.82 14.54 9.03
CA LEU A 36 29.93 15.80 9.74
C LEU A 36 30.88 15.71 10.94
N LEU A 37 30.87 14.60 11.69
CA LEU A 37 31.82 14.35 12.77
C LEU A 37 33.26 14.30 12.25
N ILE A 38 33.50 13.57 11.16
CA ILE A 38 34.83 13.52 10.52
C ILE A 38 35.27 14.91 10.06
N PHE A 39 34.36 15.68 9.44
CA PHE A 39 34.63 17.06 9.02
C PHE A 39 34.99 17.97 10.20
N CYS A 40 34.22 17.91 11.31
CA CYS A 40 34.50 18.67 12.52
C CYS A 40 35.86 18.29 13.14
N ILE A 41 36.24 17.00 13.12
CA ILE A 41 37.55 16.55 13.61
C ILE A 41 38.66 17.12 12.74
N ILE A 42 38.56 17.00 11.41
CA ILE A 42 39.55 17.53 10.47
C ILE A 42 39.69 19.05 10.62
N LEU A 43 38.57 19.76 10.71
CA LEU A 43 38.56 21.21 10.91
C LEU A 43 39.21 21.61 12.24
N SER A 44 38.91 20.88 13.32
CA SER A 44 39.51 21.14 14.64
C SER A 44 41.02 20.94 14.63
N ILE A 45 41.51 19.91 13.94
CA ILE A 45 42.94 19.65 13.76
C ILE A 45 43.59 20.79 12.96
N LEU A 46 42.98 21.20 11.84
CA LEU A 46 43.50 22.29 11.01
C LEU A 46 43.54 23.62 11.76
N LEU A 47 42.51 23.92 12.56
CA LEU A 47 42.49 25.12 13.39
C LEU A 47 43.56 25.09 14.49
N PHE A 48 43.81 23.92 15.10
CA PHE A 48 44.87 23.76 16.09
C PHE A 48 46.27 23.96 15.48
N ILE A 49 46.50 23.42 14.27
CA ILE A 49 47.76 23.58 13.52
C ILE A 49 47.96 25.03 13.05
N ASN A 50 46.93 25.67 12.49
CA ASN A 50 47.03 27.05 11.99
C ASN A 50 47.12 28.12 13.08
N LYS A 51 46.69 27.82 14.32
CA LYS A 51 46.89 28.71 15.47
C LYS A 51 48.39 28.95 15.79
N ILE A 52 49.29 28.14 15.22
CA ILE A 52 50.75 28.27 15.37
C ILE A 52 51.34 29.34 14.42
N ASN A 53 50.65 29.72 13.33
CA ASN A 53 51.15 30.68 12.35
C ASN A 53 50.25 31.93 12.29
N GLU A 54 50.68 33.00 12.94
CA GLU A 54 49.93 34.25 13.02
C GLU A 54 49.82 34.98 11.66
N THR A 55 48.63 35.57 11.45
CA THR A 55 48.23 36.60 10.45
C THR A 55 47.84 36.18 9.03
N SER A 56 46.51 36.01 8.84
CA SER A 56 45.68 36.62 7.78
C SER A 56 44.26 36.03 7.86
N ASN A 57 43.51 36.41 8.91
CA ASN A 57 42.33 35.66 9.35
C ASN A 57 41.04 35.91 8.55
N GLN A 58 40.96 36.92 7.67
CA GLN A 58 39.70 37.22 6.96
C GLN A 58 39.47 36.33 5.73
N ILE A 59 40.50 36.13 4.90
CA ILE A 59 40.42 35.27 3.69
C ILE A 59 40.21 33.81 4.09
N ALA A 60 40.87 33.37 5.17
CA ALA A 60 40.69 32.03 5.73
C ALA A 60 39.24 31.79 6.22
N ILE A 61 38.64 32.77 6.91
CA ILE A 61 37.24 32.68 7.37
C ILE A 61 36.27 32.64 6.17
N ILE A 62 36.46 33.49 5.15
CA ILE A 62 35.61 33.48 3.96
C ILE A 62 35.70 32.14 3.21
N ASN A 63 36.91 31.59 3.05
CA ASN A 63 37.10 30.28 2.43
C ASN A 63 36.43 29.17 3.23
N LEU A 64 36.48 29.22 4.55
CA LEU A 64 35.83 28.25 5.44
C LEU A 64 34.30 28.33 5.30
N ILE A 65 33.73 29.54 5.19
CA ILE A 65 32.29 29.74 4.94
C ILE A 65 31.90 29.16 3.57
N ILE A 66 32.67 29.44 2.52
CA ILE A 66 32.40 28.93 1.16
C ILE A 66 32.48 27.40 1.11
N GLN A 67 33.51 26.81 1.73
CA GLN A 67 33.66 25.35 1.81
C GLN A 67 32.51 24.71 2.60
N SER A 68 32.09 25.32 3.71
CA SER A 68 30.95 24.85 4.50
C SER A 68 29.64 24.94 3.72
N ALA A 69 29.40 26.04 3.00
CA ALA A 69 28.22 26.21 2.15
C ALA A 69 28.21 25.17 1.01
N THR A 70 29.37 24.90 0.39
CA THR A 70 29.52 23.89 -0.67
C THR A 70 29.28 22.48 -0.14
N LEU A 71 29.76 22.17 1.07
CA LEU A 71 29.49 20.90 1.74
C LEU A 71 28.00 20.70 2.00
N VAL A 72 27.31 21.72 2.53
CA VAL A 72 25.86 21.67 2.77
C VAL A 72 25.09 21.47 1.46
N LEU A 73 25.45 22.19 0.40
CA LEU A 73 24.83 22.00 -0.92
C LEU A 73 25.10 20.59 -1.48
N GLY A 74 26.32 20.07 -1.35
CA GLY A 74 26.67 18.72 -1.77
C GLY A 74 25.89 17.64 -1.02
N ILE A 75 25.69 17.81 0.29
CA ILE A 75 24.85 16.94 1.12
C ILE A 75 23.41 16.95 0.62
N CYS A 76 22.84 18.14 0.39
CA CYS A 76 21.46 18.28 -0.10
C CYS A 76 21.28 17.66 -1.49
N ALA A 77 22.22 17.89 -2.41
CA ALA A 77 22.19 17.31 -3.75
C ALA A 77 22.29 15.78 -3.70
N THR A 78 23.20 15.24 -2.89
CA THR A 78 23.37 13.79 -2.71
C THR A 78 22.12 13.15 -2.10
N TYR A 79 21.53 13.80 -1.09
CA TYR A 79 20.27 13.36 -0.49
C TYR A 79 19.15 13.26 -1.53
N TYR A 80 19.00 14.29 -2.35
CA TYR A 80 17.97 14.33 -3.39
C TYR A 80 18.18 13.25 -4.45
N ALA A 81 19.42 13.09 -4.94
CA ALA A 81 19.76 12.06 -5.92
C ALA A 81 19.48 10.63 -5.39
N LEU A 82 19.89 10.35 -4.15
CA LEU A 82 19.62 9.06 -3.51
C LEU A 82 18.11 8.83 -3.29
N ARG A 83 17.38 9.86 -2.88
CA ARG A 83 15.91 9.79 -2.74
C ARG A 83 15.24 9.49 -4.08
N GLN A 84 15.68 10.13 -5.15
CA GLN A 84 15.15 9.88 -6.49
C GLN A 84 15.42 8.43 -6.91
N LEU A 85 16.61 7.89 -6.64
CA LEU A 85 16.93 6.47 -6.87
C LEU A 85 15.99 5.54 -6.09
N VAL A 86 15.73 5.84 -4.81
CA VAL A 86 14.80 5.06 -3.98
C VAL A 86 13.37 5.12 -4.53
N GLU A 87 12.91 6.29 -4.98
CA GLU A 87 11.59 6.44 -5.58
C GLU A 87 11.48 5.65 -6.89
N THR A 88 12.47 5.76 -7.77
CA THR A 88 12.51 4.97 -9.01
C THR A 88 12.53 3.47 -8.73
N ARG A 89 13.25 3.03 -7.69
CA ARG A 89 13.23 1.62 -7.28
C ARG A 89 11.85 1.20 -6.77
N PHE A 90 11.21 2.01 -5.95
CA PHE A 90 9.87 1.73 -5.45
C PHE A 90 8.86 1.61 -6.60
N THR A 91 8.80 2.59 -7.50
CA THR A 91 7.86 2.56 -8.64
C THR A 91 8.17 1.40 -9.57
N GLY A 92 9.45 1.11 -9.82
CA GLY A 92 9.87 -0.03 -10.64
C GLY A 92 9.45 -1.39 -10.04
N LEU A 93 9.49 -1.54 -8.71
CA LEU A 93 9.02 -2.74 -8.02
C LEU A 93 7.49 -2.87 -8.07
N ASP A 94 6.76 -1.79 -7.83
CA ASP A 94 5.29 -1.79 -7.86
C ASP A 94 4.74 -2.16 -9.25
N GLU A 95 5.29 -1.54 -10.30
CA GLU A 95 4.94 -1.90 -11.68
C GLU A 95 5.36 -3.32 -12.05
N ALA A 96 6.49 -3.80 -11.52
CA ALA A 96 6.91 -5.19 -11.74
C ALA A 96 5.93 -6.17 -11.08
N GLY A 97 5.45 -5.87 -9.87
CA GLY A 97 4.40 -6.64 -9.20
C GLY A 97 3.14 -6.74 -10.05
N MET A 98 2.64 -5.59 -10.54
CA MET A 98 1.47 -5.55 -11.44
C MET A 98 1.67 -6.36 -12.72
N ARG A 99 2.88 -6.32 -13.32
CA ARG A 99 3.18 -7.12 -14.52
C ARG A 99 3.20 -8.62 -14.22
N GLU A 100 3.69 -9.04 -13.07
CA GLU A 100 3.69 -10.45 -12.67
C GLU A 100 2.28 -10.97 -12.35
N ILE A 101 1.39 -10.17 -11.75
CA ILE A 101 -0.04 -10.52 -11.60
C ILE A 101 -0.69 -10.80 -12.96
N LYS A 102 -0.51 -9.89 -13.92
CA LYS A 102 -1.07 -10.05 -15.29
C LYS A 102 -0.55 -11.29 -16.01
N ARG A 103 0.60 -11.83 -15.58
CA ARG A 103 1.19 -13.07 -16.11
C ARG A 103 0.76 -14.31 -15.33
N GLY A 104 -0.04 -14.17 -14.27
CA GLY A 104 -0.41 -15.25 -13.36
C GLY A 104 0.71 -15.69 -12.42
N HIS A 105 1.81 -14.95 -12.32
CA HIS A 105 2.96 -15.27 -11.47
C HIS A 105 2.79 -14.67 -10.07
N TYR A 106 1.75 -15.09 -9.34
CA TYR A 106 1.35 -14.47 -8.07
C TYR A 106 2.45 -14.49 -6.99
N SER A 107 3.22 -15.58 -6.88
CA SER A 107 4.35 -15.67 -5.94
C SER A 107 5.45 -14.65 -6.23
N ARG A 108 5.75 -14.38 -7.50
CA ARG A 108 6.72 -13.35 -7.88
C ARG A 108 6.18 -11.95 -7.62
N ALA A 109 4.89 -11.73 -7.86
CA ALA A 109 4.23 -10.47 -7.56
C ALA A 109 4.31 -10.14 -6.06
N PHE A 110 3.99 -11.13 -5.21
CA PHE A 110 4.15 -11.04 -3.76
C PHE A 110 5.57 -10.58 -3.36
N GLU A 111 6.61 -11.22 -3.88
CA GLU A 111 8.00 -10.86 -3.56
C GLU A 111 8.33 -9.41 -3.95
N LYS A 112 7.86 -8.95 -5.12
CA LYS A 112 8.07 -7.55 -5.57
C LYS A 112 7.37 -6.54 -4.67
N TRP A 113 6.13 -6.80 -4.28
CA TRP A 113 5.42 -5.91 -3.38
C TRP A 113 5.91 -5.98 -1.95
N ARG A 114 6.41 -7.13 -1.49
CA ARG A 114 7.07 -7.24 -0.19
C ARG A 114 8.30 -6.35 -0.14
N GLU A 115 9.15 -6.40 -1.17
CA GLU A 115 10.29 -5.50 -1.31
C GLU A 115 9.88 -4.02 -1.36
N ALA A 116 8.85 -3.69 -2.16
CA ALA A 116 8.33 -2.31 -2.25
C ALA A 116 7.81 -1.81 -0.90
N PHE A 117 7.09 -2.66 -0.17
CA PHE A 117 6.53 -2.36 1.15
C PHE A 117 7.64 -2.10 2.19
N TYR A 118 8.75 -2.84 2.14
CA TYR A 118 9.92 -2.57 2.99
C TYR A 118 10.60 -1.22 2.70
N ILE A 119 10.54 -0.74 1.46
CA ILE A 119 11.05 0.59 1.08
C ILE A 119 10.10 1.66 1.61
N ARG A 120 8.80 1.53 1.30
CA ARG A 120 7.78 2.51 1.65
C ARG A 120 6.45 1.79 1.96
N PRO A 121 6.03 1.75 3.24
CA PRO A 121 4.73 1.22 3.61
C PRO A 121 3.60 2.10 3.08
N GLU A 122 2.82 1.58 2.12
CA GLU A 122 1.63 2.23 1.56
C GLU A 122 0.48 1.23 1.47
N ALA A 123 -0.75 1.74 1.56
CA ALA A 123 -1.95 0.90 1.60
C ALA A 123 -2.08 0.07 0.33
N GLY A 124 -1.98 0.69 -0.86
CA GLY A 124 -2.09 -0.02 -2.14
C GLY A 124 -1.05 -1.14 -2.30
N VAL A 125 0.21 -0.91 -1.92
CA VAL A 125 1.25 -1.95 -1.97
C VAL A 125 0.96 -3.07 -0.98
N PHE A 126 0.49 -2.72 0.23
CA PHE A 126 0.14 -3.71 1.24
C PHE A 126 -1.05 -4.57 0.80
N THR A 127 -2.11 -3.98 0.25
CA THR A 127 -3.27 -4.71 -0.24
C THR A 127 -2.90 -5.58 -1.43
N ASN A 128 -2.00 -5.13 -2.31
CA ASN A 128 -1.52 -5.90 -3.47
C ASN A 128 -0.73 -7.15 -3.01
N LEU A 129 0.12 -6.96 -2.01
CA LEU A 129 0.83 -8.06 -1.34
C LEU A 129 -0.16 -9.06 -0.72
N CYS A 130 -1.19 -8.58 -0.02
CA CYS A 130 -2.19 -9.44 0.61
C CYS A 130 -3.04 -10.19 -0.41
N GLU A 131 -3.46 -9.53 -1.49
CA GLU A 131 -4.17 -10.18 -2.59
C GLU A 131 -3.33 -11.27 -3.23
N SER A 132 -2.03 -11.03 -3.45
CA SER A 132 -1.12 -12.05 -3.97
C SER A 132 -1.10 -13.31 -3.10
N LEU A 133 -1.11 -13.16 -1.77
CA LEU A 133 -1.17 -14.29 -0.84
C LEU A 133 -2.48 -15.07 -0.97
N LEU A 134 -3.62 -14.38 -1.12
CA LEU A 134 -4.91 -15.03 -1.36
C LEU A 134 -4.95 -15.79 -2.69
N LEU A 135 -4.37 -15.21 -3.75
CA LEU A 135 -4.27 -15.83 -5.07
C LEU A 135 -3.41 -17.11 -5.06
N ILE A 136 -2.35 -17.13 -4.25
CA ILE A 136 -1.49 -18.30 -4.04
C ILE A 136 -2.14 -19.34 -3.12
N GLY A 137 -3.03 -18.91 -2.23
CA GLY A 137 -3.61 -19.74 -1.17
C GLY A 137 -2.76 -19.81 0.10
N ASP A 138 -1.80 -18.88 0.27
CA ASP A 138 -0.96 -18.79 1.46
C ASP A 138 -1.66 -17.98 2.56
N TYR A 139 -2.58 -18.67 3.23
CA TYR A 139 -3.45 -18.08 4.25
C TYR A 139 -2.73 -17.77 5.56
N ASP A 140 -1.70 -18.54 5.91
CA ASP A 140 -0.95 -18.34 7.14
C ASP A 140 -0.17 -17.02 7.10
N ASN A 141 0.55 -16.77 5.99
CA ASN A 141 1.24 -15.49 5.83
C ASN A 141 0.24 -14.33 5.68
N PHE A 142 -0.89 -14.54 5.01
CA PHE A 142 -1.94 -13.53 4.94
C PHE A 142 -2.40 -13.12 6.35
N ASP A 143 -2.72 -14.08 7.20
CA ASP A 143 -3.20 -13.81 8.56
C ASP A 143 -2.15 -13.09 9.41
N GLN A 144 -0.85 -13.41 9.25
CA GLN A 144 0.24 -12.68 9.90
C GLN A 144 0.31 -11.21 9.45
N TYR A 145 0.21 -10.93 8.15
CA TYR A 145 0.20 -9.56 7.65
C TYR A 145 -1.05 -8.80 8.10
N ILE A 146 -2.22 -9.45 8.13
CA ILE A 146 -3.44 -8.84 8.68
C ILE A 146 -3.29 -8.50 10.15
N GLN A 147 -2.69 -9.36 10.98
CA GLN A 147 -2.41 -9.03 12.38
C GLN A 147 -1.52 -7.79 12.52
N ILE A 148 -0.49 -7.67 11.68
CA ILE A 148 0.36 -6.46 11.65
C ILE A 148 -0.48 -5.23 11.28
N SER A 149 -1.43 -5.36 10.36
CA SER A 149 -2.31 -4.26 9.95
C SER A 149 -3.30 -3.80 11.03
N GLN A 150 -3.53 -4.62 12.06
CA GLN A 150 -4.45 -4.34 13.15
C GLN A 150 -3.82 -3.48 14.27
N ASP A 151 -2.50 -3.25 14.30
CA ASP A 151 -1.92 -2.24 15.20
C ASP A 151 -2.53 -0.87 14.84
N ASP A 152 -3.22 -0.25 15.80
CA ASP A 152 -3.89 1.05 15.64
C ASP A 152 -2.96 2.13 15.06
N ARG A 153 -1.67 2.10 15.39
CA ARG A 153 -0.68 3.04 14.85
C ARG A 153 -0.38 2.76 13.39
N PHE A 154 -0.32 1.50 12.99
CA PHE A 154 -0.12 1.09 11.61
C PHE A 154 -1.36 1.43 10.77
N LYS A 155 -2.54 1.04 11.26
CA LYS A 155 -3.83 1.27 10.60
C LYS A 155 -4.05 2.75 10.30
N LYS A 156 -3.92 3.63 11.30
CA LYS A 156 -4.10 5.08 11.15
C LYS A 156 -3.05 5.73 10.24
N LYS A 157 -1.85 5.16 10.17
CA LYS A 157 -0.76 5.72 9.36
C LYS A 157 -0.89 5.36 7.88
N ILE A 158 -1.33 4.14 7.58
CA ILE A 158 -1.31 3.59 6.22
C ILE A 158 -2.69 3.65 5.57
N PHE A 159 -3.76 3.25 6.25
CA PHE A 159 -5.12 3.17 5.71
C PHE A 159 -5.94 4.41 6.10
N GLN A 160 -5.55 5.57 5.56
CA GLN A 160 -6.18 6.86 5.87
C GLN A 160 -7.48 7.06 5.12
N GLU A 161 -7.57 6.59 3.88
CA GLU A 161 -8.73 6.77 3.02
C GLU A 161 -9.74 5.63 3.21
N SER A 162 -11.04 5.93 3.10
CA SER A 162 -12.10 4.92 3.21
C SER A 162 -11.99 3.84 2.13
N SER A 163 -11.47 4.18 0.95
CA SER A 163 -11.17 3.24 -0.15
C SER A 163 -10.15 2.16 0.27
N ASP A 164 -9.06 2.56 0.93
CA ASP A 164 -8.02 1.66 1.42
C ASP A 164 -8.59 0.71 2.49
N GLN A 165 -9.42 1.25 3.38
CA GLN A 165 -10.08 0.47 4.44
C GLN A 165 -11.06 -0.55 3.86
N ILE A 166 -11.85 -0.17 2.87
CA ILE A 166 -12.77 -1.09 2.18
C ILE A 166 -12.00 -2.21 1.47
N THR A 167 -10.88 -1.88 0.81
CA THR A 167 -10.04 -2.89 0.13
C THR A 167 -9.49 -3.90 1.14
N LEU A 168 -8.99 -3.44 2.29
CA LEU A 168 -8.51 -4.32 3.35
C LEU A 168 -9.63 -5.20 3.92
N LEU A 169 -10.82 -4.63 4.18
CA LEU A 169 -11.99 -5.38 4.65
C LEU A 169 -12.44 -6.41 3.61
N TYR A 170 -12.42 -6.07 2.32
CA TYR A 170 -12.73 -6.97 1.22
C TYR A 170 -11.80 -8.18 1.21
N LEU A 171 -10.48 -7.96 1.28
CA LEU A 171 -9.51 -9.05 1.29
C LEU A 171 -9.71 -9.98 2.50
N ARG A 172 -10.05 -9.42 3.67
CA ARG A 172 -10.39 -10.20 4.88
C ARG A 172 -11.69 -10.99 4.71
N ALA A 173 -12.74 -10.37 4.18
CA ALA A 173 -14.00 -11.05 3.90
C ALA A 173 -13.79 -12.24 2.97
N VAL A 174 -13.07 -12.03 1.86
CA VAL A 174 -12.74 -13.06 0.90
C VAL A 174 -11.92 -14.18 1.54
N ARG A 175 -10.89 -13.86 2.34
CA ARG A 175 -10.13 -14.86 3.09
C ARG A 175 -11.02 -15.78 3.93
N HIS A 176 -12.02 -15.23 4.62
CA HIS A 176 -12.95 -16.01 5.42
C HIS A 176 -13.87 -16.88 4.53
N LEU A 177 -14.35 -16.35 3.41
CA LEU A 177 -15.16 -17.11 2.43
C LEU A 177 -14.38 -18.25 1.78
N LEU A 178 -13.10 -18.05 1.46
CA LEU A 178 -12.24 -19.08 0.86
C LEU A 178 -12.06 -20.29 1.79
N VAL A 179 -12.01 -20.08 3.11
CA VAL A 179 -11.97 -21.16 4.10
C VAL A 179 -13.34 -21.62 4.60
N LYS A 180 -14.43 -21.19 3.93
CA LYS A 180 -15.82 -21.51 4.28
C LYS A 180 -16.25 -21.05 5.67
N ASN A 181 -15.64 -19.99 6.19
CA ASN A 181 -16.07 -19.33 7.43
C ASN A 181 -16.98 -18.15 7.11
N GLN A 182 -18.27 -18.44 6.91
CA GLN A 182 -19.27 -17.43 6.54
C GLN A 182 -19.47 -16.37 7.64
N GLY A 183 -19.57 -16.79 8.90
CA GLY A 183 -19.89 -15.87 10.00
C GLY A 183 -18.88 -14.71 10.12
N GLU A 184 -17.58 -15.01 10.07
CA GLU A 184 -16.54 -13.97 10.12
C GLU A 184 -16.49 -13.12 8.84
N ALA A 185 -16.83 -13.70 7.69
CA ALA A 185 -16.92 -12.96 6.44
C ALA A 185 -18.04 -11.91 6.48
N GLU A 186 -19.22 -12.28 6.97
CA GLU A 186 -20.38 -11.40 7.07
C GLU A 186 -20.10 -10.18 7.95
N VAL A 187 -19.39 -10.36 9.07
CA VAL A 187 -18.95 -9.25 9.93
C VAL A 187 -18.15 -8.21 9.14
N GLN A 188 -17.22 -8.65 8.28
CA GLN A 188 -16.45 -7.72 7.45
C GLN A 188 -17.32 -7.06 6.36
N ILE A 189 -18.23 -7.82 5.76
CA ILE A 189 -19.14 -7.32 4.70
C ILE A 189 -20.09 -6.25 5.24
N THR A 190 -20.65 -6.44 6.44
CA THR A 190 -21.51 -5.44 7.07
C THR A 190 -20.76 -4.12 7.30
N GLU A 191 -19.50 -4.18 7.72
CA GLU A 191 -18.68 -2.97 7.90
C GLU A 191 -18.37 -2.30 6.55
N ILE A 192 -18.10 -3.08 5.49
CA ILE A 192 -17.95 -2.54 4.13
C ILE A 192 -19.22 -1.76 3.74
N ILE A 193 -20.40 -2.37 3.88
CA ILE A 193 -21.69 -1.77 3.52
C ILE A 193 -21.94 -0.47 4.31
N LYS A 194 -21.54 -0.43 5.58
CA LYS A 194 -21.67 0.77 6.41
C LYS A 194 -20.81 1.91 5.87
N ILE A 195 -19.54 1.65 5.59
CA ILE A 195 -18.62 2.66 5.07
C ILE A 195 -19.03 3.12 3.66
N THR A 196 -19.57 2.21 2.83
CA THR A 196 -20.01 2.51 1.46
C THR A 196 -21.27 3.35 1.39
N LYS A 197 -22.18 3.23 2.36
CA LYS A 197 -23.41 4.05 2.44
C LYS A 197 -23.12 5.47 2.92
N ASP A 198 -22.22 5.61 3.89
CA ASP A 198 -21.92 6.90 4.53
C ASP A 198 -21.04 7.80 3.65
N ASN A 199 -20.28 7.22 2.70
CA ASN A 199 -19.39 7.95 1.82
C ASN A 199 -19.79 7.80 0.35
N SER A 200 -19.82 8.90 -0.41
CA SER A 200 -19.91 8.82 -1.87
C SER A 200 -18.61 8.21 -2.41
N LEU A 201 -18.61 6.90 -2.63
CA LEU A 201 -17.46 6.14 -3.13
C LEU A 201 -17.19 6.47 -4.59
N LEU A 202 -16.52 7.59 -4.83
CA LEU A 202 -16.00 7.97 -6.14
C LEU A 202 -14.71 7.19 -6.41
N GLY A 203 -14.75 6.34 -7.44
CA GLY A 203 -13.58 5.81 -8.14
C GLY A 203 -12.69 4.83 -7.36
N PHE A 204 -13.18 3.62 -7.06
CA PHE A 204 -12.28 2.51 -6.71
C PHE A 204 -11.38 2.22 -7.91
N GLY A 205 -10.07 2.36 -7.72
CA GLY A 205 -9.04 1.95 -8.69
C GLY A 205 -8.60 0.49 -8.53
N TRP A 206 -9.31 -0.30 -7.71
CA TRP A 206 -9.01 -1.69 -7.42
C TRP A 206 -9.80 -2.63 -8.33
N ASP A 207 -9.14 -3.64 -8.90
CA ASP A 207 -9.80 -4.67 -9.68
C ASP A 207 -10.20 -5.84 -8.78
N PHE A 208 -11.45 -5.86 -8.34
CA PHE A 208 -11.98 -6.93 -7.48
C PHE A 208 -12.16 -8.27 -8.23
N MET A 209 -11.95 -8.31 -9.55
CA MET A 209 -12.17 -9.50 -10.36
C MET A 209 -10.97 -10.43 -10.40
N ASP A 210 -9.76 -9.95 -10.12
CA ASP A 210 -8.51 -10.72 -10.21
C ASP A 210 -8.58 -12.01 -9.38
N LEU A 211 -9.24 -11.94 -8.21
CA LEU A 211 -9.37 -13.09 -7.32
C LEU A 211 -10.19 -14.25 -7.91
N ARG A 212 -11.10 -13.97 -8.86
CA ARG A 212 -11.88 -15.00 -9.57
C ARG A 212 -11.01 -15.94 -10.42
N SER A 213 -9.83 -15.47 -10.81
CA SER A 213 -8.88 -16.26 -11.59
C SER A 213 -8.12 -17.30 -10.77
N SER A 214 -8.13 -17.18 -9.42
CA SER A 214 -7.39 -18.10 -8.56
C SER A 214 -8.03 -19.48 -8.47
N ILE A 215 -7.19 -20.51 -8.40
CA ILE A 215 -7.63 -21.90 -8.15
C ILE A 215 -8.36 -21.99 -6.81
N ALA A 216 -7.88 -21.26 -5.80
CA ALA A 216 -8.52 -21.18 -4.49
C ALA A 216 -9.98 -20.73 -4.60
N TYR A 217 -10.26 -19.68 -5.36
CA TYR A 217 -11.62 -19.19 -5.57
C TYR A 217 -12.47 -20.13 -6.42
N GLN A 218 -11.90 -20.71 -7.47
CA GLN A 218 -12.60 -21.67 -8.35
C GLN A 218 -13.10 -22.90 -7.57
N ASN A 219 -12.38 -23.30 -6.53
CA ASN A 219 -12.74 -24.43 -5.66
C ASN A 219 -13.81 -24.08 -4.61
N VAL A 220 -14.14 -22.80 -4.41
CA VAL A 220 -15.26 -22.39 -3.55
C VAL A 220 -16.56 -22.68 -4.28
N ASN A 221 -17.48 -23.35 -3.59
CA ASN A 221 -18.80 -23.71 -4.08
C ASN A 221 -19.87 -23.39 -3.02
N GLY A 222 -21.13 -23.30 -3.47
CA GLY A 222 -22.28 -23.07 -2.61
C GLY A 222 -22.40 -21.63 -2.12
N GLU A 223 -22.91 -21.46 -0.91
CA GLU A 223 -23.29 -20.16 -0.34
C GLU A 223 -22.11 -19.18 -0.24
N CYS A 224 -20.93 -19.63 0.21
CA CYS A 224 -19.75 -18.78 0.29
C CYS A 224 -19.32 -18.22 -1.08
N LYS A 225 -19.52 -18.97 -2.17
CA LYS A 225 -19.25 -18.49 -3.54
C LYS A 225 -20.22 -17.39 -3.92
N ASN A 226 -21.51 -17.62 -3.67
CA ASN A 226 -22.57 -16.65 -3.99
C ASN A 226 -22.35 -15.33 -3.23
N ILE A 227 -22.02 -15.41 -1.95
CA ILE A 227 -21.70 -14.23 -1.12
C ILE A 227 -20.49 -13.49 -1.70
N ALA A 228 -19.43 -14.20 -2.09
CA ALA A 228 -18.24 -13.59 -2.69
C ALA A 228 -18.57 -12.91 -4.03
N GLU A 229 -19.35 -13.55 -4.90
CA GLU A 229 -19.77 -12.98 -6.18
C GLU A 229 -20.62 -11.72 -6.01
N ASN A 230 -21.53 -11.72 -5.04
CA ASN A 230 -22.37 -10.56 -4.72
C ASN A 230 -21.54 -9.41 -4.12
N LEU A 231 -20.58 -9.72 -3.24
CA LEU A 231 -19.64 -8.73 -2.70
C LEU A 231 -18.81 -8.06 -3.81
N ILE A 232 -18.22 -8.86 -4.70
CA ILE A 232 -17.45 -8.36 -5.85
C ILE A 232 -18.34 -7.47 -6.72
N SER A 233 -19.56 -7.93 -7.04
CA SER A 233 -20.52 -7.19 -7.87
C SER A 233 -21.00 -5.88 -7.21
N TYR A 234 -21.12 -5.89 -5.87
CA TYR A 234 -21.49 -4.72 -5.09
C TYR A 234 -20.40 -3.65 -5.16
N LEU A 235 -19.15 -4.04 -4.93
CA LEU A 235 -17.99 -3.14 -4.97
C LEU A 235 -17.65 -2.64 -6.37
N SER A 236 -17.82 -3.48 -7.40
CA SER A 236 -17.67 -3.10 -8.81
C SER A 236 -18.83 -2.26 -9.34
N LYS A 237 -19.89 -2.05 -8.55
CA LYS A 237 -21.14 -1.36 -8.93
C LYS A 237 -21.88 -2.03 -10.11
N THR A 238 -21.68 -3.33 -10.31
CA THR A 238 -22.39 -4.12 -11.33
C THR A 238 -23.56 -4.92 -10.75
N ILE A 239 -23.80 -4.85 -9.45
CA ILE A 239 -24.91 -5.52 -8.78
C ILE A 239 -26.26 -4.95 -9.23
N LEU A 240 -27.23 -5.85 -9.49
CA LEU A 240 -28.60 -5.47 -9.83
C LEU A 240 -29.29 -4.72 -8.67
N PRO A 241 -30.15 -3.72 -8.92
CA PRO A 241 -30.78 -2.92 -7.87
C PRO A 241 -31.57 -3.70 -6.82
N ASN A 242 -32.24 -4.79 -7.21
CA ASN A 242 -33.01 -5.63 -6.29
C ASN A 242 -32.07 -6.39 -5.34
N ARG A 243 -31.07 -7.09 -5.90
CA ARG A 243 -30.03 -7.79 -5.12
C ARG A 243 -29.20 -6.84 -4.25
N LYS A 244 -28.98 -5.61 -4.71
CA LYS A 244 -28.30 -4.57 -3.93
C LYS A 244 -29.03 -4.32 -2.61
N LYS A 245 -30.36 -4.16 -2.64
CA LYS A 245 -31.16 -3.91 -1.42
C LYS A 245 -31.05 -5.08 -0.45
N ASP A 246 -31.18 -6.31 -0.95
CA ASP A 246 -31.10 -7.51 -0.12
C ASP A 246 -29.71 -7.70 0.48
N PHE A 247 -28.66 -7.42 -0.31
CA PHE A 247 -27.26 -7.49 0.14
C PHE A 247 -26.96 -6.43 1.20
N GLU A 248 -27.48 -5.22 1.01
CA GLU A 248 -27.36 -4.12 1.96
C GLU A 248 -28.15 -4.29 3.26
N GLN A 249 -29.13 -5.20 3.29
CA GLN A 249 -29.90 -5.59 4.47
C GLN A 249 -29.25 -6.77 5.23
N GLY A 250 -28.16 -7.33 4.70
CA GLY A 250 -27.46 -8.44 5.32
C GLY A 250 -28.11 -9.81 5.11
N ASN A 251 -29.02 -9.93 4.14
CA ASN A 251 -29.65 -11.21 3.82
C ASN A 251 -28.78 -11.98 2.80
N PHE A 252 -27.67 -12.53 3.28
CA PHE A 252 -26.62 -13.12 2.44
C PHE A 252 -26.96 -14.54 1.95
N SER A 253 -27.82 -15.25 2.68
CA SER A 253 -28.23 -16.65 2.47
C SER A 253 -29.37 -16.83 1.44
N SER A 254 -30.21 -15.82 1.22
CA SER A 254 -31.42 -15.92 0.40
C SER A 254 -31.20 -15.72 -1.11
N GLN A 255 -30.03 -15.22 -1.51
CA GLN A 255 -29.78 -14.72 -2.88
C GLN A 255 -29.36 -15.81 -3.88
N ALA A 256 -29.27 -17.07 -3.44
CA ALA A 256 -29.00 -18.22 -4.29
C ALA A 256 -30.23 -18.69 -5.11
N ASN A 257 -31.44 -18.39 -4.63
CA ASN A 257 -32.66 -19.05 -5.09
C ASN A 257 -33.32 -18.40 -6.32
N GLU A 258 -32.96 -17.16 -6.71
CA GLU A 258 -33.60 -16.51 -7.87
C GLU A 258 -33.03 -16.94 -9.22
N GLN A 259 -31.74 -17.33 -9.33
CA GLN A 259 -31.18 -17.84 -10.60
C GLN A 259 -31.77 -19.20 -11.00
N ILE A 260 -32.20 -20.01 -10.02
CA ILE A 260 -32.85 -21.29 -10.27
C ILE A 260 -34.30 -21.04 -10.71
N LEU A 261 -35.01 -20.09 -10.10
CA LEU A 261 -36.40 -19.76 -10.46
C LEU A 261 -36.52 -19.04 -11.81
N GLU A 262 -35.60 -18.16 -12.18
CA GLU A 262 -35.62 -17.50 -13.50
C GLU A 262 -35.32 -18.48 -14.65
N ASN A 263 -34.40 -19.43 -14.46
CA ASN A 263 -34.11 -20.47 -15.47
C ASN A 263 -35.19 -21.55 -15.56
N THR A 264 -35.98 -21.76 -14.50
CA THR A 264 -37.12 -22.68 -14.53
C THR A 264 -38.35 -22.04 -15.19
N ASN A 265 -38.50 -20.72 -15.09
CA ASN A 265 -39.61 -19.97 -15.70
C ASN A 265 -39.37 -19.57 -17.16
N GLN A 266 -38.16 -19.71 -17.69
CA GLN A 266 -37.88 -19.56 -19.13
C GLN A 266 -37.97 -20.88 -19.92
N ASN A 267 -38.03 -22.02 -19.21
CA ASN A 267 -38.12 -23.36 -19.81
C ASN A 267 -39.51 -24.02 -19.63
N ASN A 268 -40.52 -23.24 -19.22
CA ASN A 268 -41.92 -23.66 -19.17
C ASN A 268 -42.79 -22.76 -20.08
#